data_AF-A0A2N3PJF1-F1
#
_entry.id   AF-A0A2N3PJF1-F1
#
_cell.length_a   1.000
_cell.length_b   1.000
_cell.length_c   1.000
_cell.angle_alpha   90.00
_cell.angle_beta   90.00
_cell.angle_gamma   90.00
#
_symmetry.space_group_name_H-M   'P 1'
#
loop_
_entity.id
_entity.type
_entity.pdbx_description
1 polymer ?
#
loop_
_entity_poly.entity_id
_entity_poly.type
_entity_poly.pdbx_seq_one_letter_code
_entity_poly.pdbx_strand_id
1 'polypeptide(L)'
;MTTQQLRLYTNFKTKAKRAFVGRNYTQALTLLSYAHSLNLDSNLDTDSKESLVLKTLCALTDMAIEHEEEARALFDYYQVIAKKNKRNLKESPEEIILDMVQNFDQNIYALNLAISHLENIEVDKNDGILYEDFENLEKKIGFKEAFVDLMFSTKIIFTSKNEFLFFMKNLVKHGFKDIALHYFESIGNNLFFDKDFAKLYQKILQNP
;
A
#
# COMPACT_ATOMS: atom_id res chain seq x y z
N MET A 1 -21.89 -4.68 -24.10
CA MET A 1 -20.71 -4.67 -25.00
C MET A 1 -20.85 -5.74 -26.07
N THR A 2 -20.48 -5.46 -27.32
CA THR A 2 -20.24 -6.50 -28.33
C THR A 2 -18.98 -7.30 -27.98
N THR A 3 -18.85 -8.55 -28.47
CA THR A 3 -17.66 -9.39 -28.24
C THR A 3 -16.35 -8.69 -28.64
N GLN A 4 -16.41 -7.83 -29.66
CA GLN A 4 -15.27 -7.04 -30.12
C GLN A 4 -14.92 -5.89 -29.17
N GLN A 5 -15.92 -5.17 -28.63
CA GLN A 5 -15.71 -4.11 -27.65
C GLN A 5 -15.13 -4.66 -26.33
N LEU A 6 -15.62 -5.80 -25.86
CA LEU A 6 -15.10 -6.44 -24.65
C LEU A 6 -13.63 -6.82 -24.81
N ARG A 7 -13.26 -7.38 -25.98
CA ARG A 7 -11.86 -7.74 -26.29
C ARG A 7 -10.95 -6.50 -26.32
N LEU A 8 -11.41 -5.39 -26.90
CA LEU A 8 -10.67 -4.13 -26.95
C LEU A 8 -10.49 -3.55 -25.53
N TYR A 9 -11.56 -3.53 -24.74
CA TYR A 9 -11.52 -3.09 -23.34
C TYR A 9 -10.49 -3.88 -22.51
N THR A 10 -10.53 -5.22 -22.56
CA THR A 10 -9.56 -6.06 -21.84
C THR A 10 -8.12 -5.81 -22.31
N ASN A 11 -7.92 -5.59 -23.60
CA ASN A 11 -6.61 -5.28 -24.17
C ASN A 11 -6.07 -3.94 -23.65
N PHE A 12 -6.88 -2.88 -23.69
CA PHE A 12 -6.50 -1.57 -23.16
C PHE A 12 -6.17 -1.62 -21.67
N LYS A 13 -7.00 -2.30 -20.86
CA LYS A 13 -6.74 -2.51 -19.42
C LYS A 13 -5.41 -3.23 -19.17
N THR A 14 -5.12 -4.27 -19.94
CA THR A 14 -3.87 -5.03 -19.81
C THR A 14 -2.66 -4.19 -20.20
N LYS A 15 -2.75 -3.43 -21.30
CA LYS A 15 -1.69 -2.52 -21.74
C LYS A 15 -1.47 -1.39 -20.74
N ALA A 16 -2.53 -0.84 -20.16
CA ALA A 16 -2.45 0.20 -19.13
C ALA A 16 -1.68 -0.28 -17.90
N LYS A 17 -1.99 -1.49 -17.39
CA LYS A 17 -1.24 -2.09 -16.28
C LYS A 17 0.24 -2.28 -16.59
N ARG A 18 0.57 -2.71 -17.82
CA ARG A 18 1.98 -2.83 -18.25
C ARG A 18 2.68 -1.47 -18.33
N ALA A 19 1.99 -0.46 -18.85
CA ALA A 19 2.51 0.90 -18.92
C ALA A 19 2.73 1.48 -17.51
N PHE A 20 1.82 1.25 -16.57
CA PHE A 20 1.96 1.64 -15.16
C PHE A 20 3.19 0.99 -14.51
N VAL A 21 3.35 -0.34 -14.65
CA VAL A 21 4.53 -1.06 -14.14
C VAL A 21 5.83 -0.58 -14.81
N GLY A 22 5.75 -0.21 -16.09
CA GLY A 22 6.85 0.37 -16.85
C GLY A 22 7.13 1.86 -16.57
N ARG A 23 6.52 2.46 -15.53
CA ARG A 23 6.63 3.88 -15.16
C ARG A 23 6.19 4.86 -16.27
N ASN A 24 5.36 4.41 -17.21
CA ASN A 24 4.81 5.26 -18.28
C ASN A 24 3.37 5.66 -17.96
N TYR A 25 3.20 6.55 -16.98
CA TYR A 25 1.90 6.92 -16.42
C TYR A 25 1.02 7.69 -17.39
N THR A 26 1.59 8.58 -18.21
CA THR A 26 0.84 9.29 -19.25
C THR A 26 0.24 8.32 -20.28
N GLN A 27 1.01 7.29 -20.69
CA GLN A 27 0.50 6.27 -21.59
C GLN A 27 -0.54 5.38 -20.91
N ALA A 28 -0.31 5.01 -19.65
CA ALA A 28 -1.28 4.25 -18.87
C ALA A 28 -2.62 5.00 -18.77
N LEU A 29 -2.59 6.29 -18.45
CA LEU A 29 -3.78 7.13 -18.32
C LEU A 29 -4.53 7.23 -19.65
N THR A 30 -3.81 7.47 -20.75
CA THR A 30 -4.39 7.50 -22.10
C THR A 30 -5.11 6.19 -22.44
N LEU A 31 -4.49 5.04 -22.15
CA LEU A 31 -5.08 3.73 -22.38
C LEU A 31 -6.33 3.49 -21.51
N LEU A 32 -6.32 4.00 -20.27
CA LEU A 32 -7.46 3.94 -19.36
C LEU A 32 -8.61 4.84 -19.82
N SER A 33 -8.32 6.02 -20.39
CA SER A 33 -9.33 6.88 -21.00
C SER A 33 -10.06 6.18 -22.15
N TYR A 34 -9.34 5.45 -23.02
CA TYR A 34 -9.96 4.63 -24.06
C TYR A 34 -10.78 3.47 -23.50
N ALA A 35 -10.31 2.84 -22.42
CA ALA A 35 -11.10 1.80 -21.75
C ALA A 35 -12.38 2.37 -21.12
N HIS A 36 -12.33 3.60 -20.60
CA HIS A 36 -13.46 4.30 -20.00
C HIS A 36 -14.52 4.70 -21.04
N SER A 37 -14.11 5.24 -22.19
CA SER A 37 -15.05 5.58 -23.27
C SER A 37 -15.81 4.35 -23.77
N LEU A 38 -15.14 3.21 -23.92
CA LEU A 38 -15.78 1.95 -24.30
C LEU A 38 -16.73 1.40 -23.23
N ASN A 39 -16.50 1.73 -21.96
CA ASN A 39 -17.36 1.35 -20.85
C ASN A 39 -18.68 2.17 -20.88
N LEU A 40 -18.57 3.49 -21.07
CA LEU A 40 -19.70 4.42 -21.22
C LEU A 40 -20.64 4.03 -22.37
N ASP A 41 -20.10 3.66 -23.53
CA ASP A 41 -20.89 3.26 -24.71
C ASP A 41 -21.71 1.98 -24.51
N SER A 42 -21.45 1.24 -23.44
CA SER A 42 -21.99 -0.11 -23.24
C SER A 42 -23.12 -0.22 -22.21
N ASN A 43 -23.56 0.90 -21.61
CA ASN A 43 -24.55 0.93 -20.52
C ASN A 43 -24.25 -0.08 -19.40
N LEU A 44 -22.97 -0.37 -19.15
CA LEU A 44 -22.57 -1.15 -17.98
C LEU A 44 -22.88 -0.30 -16.74
N ASP A 45 -23.56 -0.90 -15.77
CA ASP A 45 -23.89 -0.26 -14.50
C ASP A 45 -22.64 0.46 -13.94
N THR A 46 -22.80 1.73 -13.62
CA THR A 46 -21.73 2.58 -13.05
C THR A 46 -21.18 2.02 -11.73
N ASP A 47 -21.93 1.13 -11.08
CA ASP A 47 -21.60 0.37 -9.86
C ASP A 47 -21.11 -1.07 -10.12
N SER A 48 -20.91 -1.45 -11.39
CA SER A 48 -20.33 -2.76 -11.68
C SER A 48 -18.90 -2.88 -11.14
N LYS A 49 -18.52 -4.08 -10.70
CA LYS A 49 -17.16 -4.38 -10.25
C LYS A 49 -16.08 -3.98 -11.27
N GLU A 50 -16.38 -4.08 -12.56
CA GLU A 50 -15.47 -3.64 -13.63
C GLU A 50 -15.31 -2.11 -13.69
N SER A 51 -16.37 -1.34 -13.41
CA SER A 51 -16.30 0.12 -13.26
C SER A 51 -15.39 0.51 -12.09
N LEU A 52 -15.52 -0.16 -10.94
CA LEU A 52 -14.65 0.06 -9.78
C LEU A 52 -13.18 -0.23 -10.08
N VAL A 53 -12.88 -1.37 -10.71
CA VAL A 53 -11.49 -1.72 -11.11
C VAL A 53 -10.90 -0.63 -12.00
N LEU A 54 -11.68 -0.13 -12.97
CA LEU A 54 -11.21 0.93 -13.86
C LEU A 54 -10.96 2.23 -13.11
N LYS A 55 -11.88 2.65 -12.23
CA LYS A 55 -11.72 3.83 -11.37
C LYS A 55 -10.46 3.74 -10.51
N THR A 56 -10.22 2.60 -9.87
CA THR A 56 -9.02 2.36 -9.07
C THR A 56 -7.74 2.50 -9.90
N LEU A 57 -7.69 1.92 -11.10
CA LEU A 57 -6.52 2.05 -11.98
C LEU A 57 -6.29 3.50 -12.45
N CYS A 58 -7.37 4.24 -12.75
CA CYS A 58 -7.26 5.66 -13.08
C CYS A 58 -6.71 6.46 -11.91
N ALA A 59 -7.29 6.29 -10.71
CA ALA A 59 -6.88 7.01 -9.51
C ALA A 59 -5.40 6.76 -9.16
N LEU A 60 -4.95 5.51 -9.21
CA LEU A 60 -3.54 5.17 -9.00
C LEU A 60 -2.64 5.77 -10.08
N THR A 61 -3.07 5.75 -11.35
CA THR A 61 -2.25 6.29 -12.44
C THR A 61 -2.15 7.82 -12.37
N ASP A 62 -3.23 8.48 -11.99
CA ASP A 62 -3.29 9.92 -11.78
C ASP A 62 -2.38 10.33 -10.61
N MET A 63 -2.52 9.64 -9.47
CA MET A 63 -1.65 9.81 -8.31
C MET A 63 -0.17 9.60 -8.66
N ALA A 64 0.16 8.62 -9.52
CA ALA A 64 1.54 8.32 -9.88
C ALA A 64 2.24 9.44 -10.66
N ILE A 65 1.49 10.39 -11.24
CA ILE A 65 2.08 11.55 -11.94
C ILE A 65 2.75 12.51 -10.94
N GLU A 66 2.16 12.67 -9.75
CA GLU A 66 2.65 13.60 -8.71
C GLU A 66 3.36 12.87 -7.56
N HIS A 67 2.94 11.65 -7.26
CA HIS A 67 3.35 10.83 -6.13
C HIS A 67 3.65 9.40 -6.61
N GLU A 68 4.68 9.27 -7.46
CA GLU A 68 5.02 8.04 -8.18
C GLU A 68 5.22 6.84 -7.24
N GLU A 69 6.17 6.96 -6.32
CA GLU A 69 6.56 5.85 -5.44
C GLU A 69 5.37 5.46 -4.55
N GLU A 70 4.52 6.43 -4.21
CA GLU A 70 3.35 6.22 -3.42
C GLU A 70 2.24 5.46 -4.15
N ALA A 71 1.88 5.92 -5.34
CA ALA A 71 0.92 5.22 -6.18
C ALA A 71 1.36 3.78 -6.49
N ARG A 72 2.66 3.55 -6.63
CA ARG A 72 3.22 2.22 -6.90
C ARG A 72 3.07 1.26 -5.73
N ALA A 73 3.39 1.68 -4.51
CA ALA A 73 3.22 0.78 -3.38
C ALA A 73 1.71 0.52 -3.07
N LEU A 74 0.80 1.43 -3.42
CA LEU A 74 -0.65 1.19 -3.36
C LEU A 74 -1.08 0.20 -4.42
N PHE A 75 -0.50 0.29 -5.62
CA PHE A 75 -0.73 -0.68 -6.68
C PHE A 75 -0.23 -2.08 -6.30
N ASP A 76 0.93 -2.19 -5.66
CA ASP A 76 1.44 -3.46 -5.14
C ASP A 76 0.52 -4.02 -4.04
N TYR A 77 0.09 -3.17 -3.11
CA TYR A 77 -0.88 -3.54 -2.08
C TYR A 77 -2.20 -4.03 -2.69
N TYR A 78 -2.76 -3.29 -3.66
CA TYR A 78 -3.94 -3.68 -4.41
C TYR A 78 -3.81 -5.08 -5.01
N GLN A 79 -2.67 -5.41 -5.62
CA GLN A 79 -2.44 -6.74 -6.19
C GLN A 79 -2.47 -7.84 -5.12
N VAL A 80 -1.95 -7.57 -3.93
CA VAL A 80 -1.93 -8.52 -2.82
C VAL A 80 -3.36 -8.78 -2.33
N ILE A 81 -4.12 -7.73 -2.01
CA ILE A 81 -5.49 -7.90 -1.48
C ILE A 81 -6.46 -8.42 -2.54
N ALA A 82 -6.27 -8.07 -3.82
CA ALA A 82 -7.07 -8.59 -4.92
C ALA A 82 -6.83 -10.10 -5.16
N LYS A 83 -5.60 -10.60 -4.94
CA LYS A 83 -5.28 -12.04 -5.00
C LYS A 83 -5.74 -12.80 -3.76
N LYS A 84 -5.59 -12.19 -2.57
CA LYS A 84 -5.91 -12.81 -1.27
C LYS A 84 -7.40 -12.90 -0.97
N ASN A 85 -8.27 -12.41 -1.86
CA ASN A 85 -9.72 -12.30 -1.71
C ASN A 85 -10.43 -13.63 -1.34
N LYS A 86 -10.28 -14.02 -0.08
CA LYS A 86 -11.00 -15.07 0.63
C LYS A 86 -12.25 -14.42 1.22
N ARG A 87 -13.41 -14.60 0.57
CA ARG A 87 -14.81 -14.66 1.07
C ARG A 87 -15.31 -13.79 2.27
N ASN A 88 -14.51 -12.96 2.94
CA ASN A 88 -14.80 -12.37 4.25
C ASN A 88 -14.43 -10.87 4.38
N LEU A 89 -14.03 -10.18 3.30
CA LEU A 89 -13.85 -8.72 3.36
C LEU A 89 -15.23 -8.04 3.26
N LYS A 90 -15.50 -7.09 4.15
CA LYS A 90 -16.73 -6.27 4.14
C LYS A 90 -16.78 -5.31 2.94
N GLU A 91 -15.62 -4.91 2.44
CA GLU A 91 -15.42 -3.95 1.35
C GLU A 91 -14.54 -4.59 0.26
N SER A 92 -14.72 -4.17 -0.98
CA SER A 92 -13.92 -4.65 -2.11
C SER A 92 -12.50 -4.06 -2.07
N PRO A 93 -11.49 -4.78 -2.60
CA PRO A 93 -10.14 -4.23 -2.78
C PRO A 93 -10.12 -2.89 -3.50
N GLU A 94 -11.01 -2.70 -4.47
CA GLU A 94 -11.12 -1.46 -5.23
C GLU A 94 -11.57 -0.28 -4.35
N GLU A 95 -12.56 -0.48 -3.48
CA GLU A 95 -13.04 0.54 -2.53
C GLU A 95 -11.97 0.93 -1.51
N ILE A 96 -11.26 -0.06 -0.96
CA ILE A 96 -10.15 0.17 -0.01
C ILE A 96 -9.09 1.07 -0.64
N ILE A 97 -8.68 0.77 -1.88
CA ILE A 97 -7.64 1.55 -2.56
C ILE A 97 -8.14 2.94 -2.93
N LEU A 98 -9.38 3.07 -3.40
CA LEU A 98 -9.96 4.36 -3.73
C LEU A 98 -10.04 5.27 -2.50
N ASP A 99 -10.44 4.73 -1.35
CA ASP A 99 -10.45 5.47 -0.08
C ASP A 99 -9.03 5.90 0.32
N MET A 100 -8.03 5.01 0.21
CA MET A 100 -6.63 5.34 0.49
C MET A 100 -6.07 6.44 -0.43
N VAL A 101 -6.43 6.44 -1.71
CA VAL A 101 -6.02 7.50 -2.65
C VAL A 101 -6.73 8.82 -2.31
N GLN A 102 -8.02 8.79 -1.96
CA GLN A 102 -8.79 9.98 -1.60
C GLN A 102 -8.32 10.62 -0.29
N ASN A 103 -7.95 9.80 0.69
CA ASN A 103 -7.45 10.22 2.00
C ASN A 103 -5.92 10.26 2.06
N PHE A 104 -5.25 10.32 0.91
CA PHE A 104 -3.79 10.29 0.84
C PHE A 104 -3.15 11.43 1.63
N ASP A 105 -2.42 11.07 2.67
CA ASP A 105 -1.48 11.95 3.38
C ASP A 105 -0.06 11.56 2.99
N GLN A 106 0.60 12.45 2.25
CA GLN A 106 1.97 12.29 1.75
C GLN A 106 2.97 11.91 2.85
N ASN A 107 2.75 12.38 4.09
CA ASN A 107 3.66 12.10 5.20
C ASN A 107 3.57 10.65 5.70
N ILE A 108 2.34 10.11 5.78
CA ILE A 108 2.10 8.72 6.21
C ILE A 108 2.62 7.74 5.15
N TYR A 109 2.52 8.13 3.89
CA TYR A 109 2.94 7.25 2.82
C TYR A 109 4.45 7.22 2.64
N ALA A 110 5.11 8.38 2.61
CA ALA A 110 6.56 8.43 2.53
C ALA A 110 7.23 7.67 3.69
N LEU A 111 6.56 7.64 4.85
CA LEU A 111 6.87 6.78 5.99
C LEU A 111 6.79 5.27 5.64
N ASN A 112 5.68 4.79 5.05
CA ASN A 112 5.56 3.39 4.62
C ASN A 112 6.58 2.99 3.54
N LEU A 113 6.91 3.91 2.64
CA LEU A 113 7.90 3.68 1.59
C LEU A 113 9.31 3.55 2.17
N ALA A 114 9.69 4.47 3.06
CA ALA A 114 10.95 4.44 3.79
C ALA A 114 11.19 3.12 4.55
N ILE A 115 10.16 2.64 5.25
CA ILE A 115 10.20 1.35 5.95
C ILE A 115 10.52 0.21 4.97
N SER A 116 9.89 0.21 3.79
CA SER A 116 10.12 -0.81 2.78
C SER A 116 11.54 -0.80 2.18
N HIS A 117 12.24 0.32 2.27
CA HIS A 117 13.62 0.42 1.79
C HIS A 117 14.63 -0.21 2.76
N LEU A 118 14.34 -0.26 4.06
CA LEU A 118 15.22 -0.90 5.05
C LEU A 118 15.36 -2.41 4.86
N GLU A 119 14.31 -3.04 4.34
CA GLU A 119 14.21 -4.49 4.24
C GLU A 119 14.88 -5.05 2.96
N ASN A 120 15.49 -4.20 2.11
CA ASN A 120 16.21 -4.64 0.91
C ASN A 120 17.62 -5.21 1.16
N ILE A 121 17.96 -5.56 2.40
CA ILE A 121 19.15 -6.35 2.72
C ILE A 121 18.81 -7.82 2.43
N GLU A 122 19.06 -8.25 1.18
CA GLU A 122 19.07 -9.63 0.69
C GLU A 122 18.16 -10.63 1.43
N VAL A 123 16.84 -10.48 1.32
CA VAL A 123 15.93 -11.61 1.56
C VAL A 123 14.96 -11.73 0.40
N ASP A 124 15.09 -12.87 -0.28
CA ASP A 124 14.25 -13.33 -1.37
C ASP A 124 12.77 -13.30 -0.97
N LYS A 125 11.94 -12.75 -1.87
CA LYS A 125 10.48 -12.89 -2.01
C LYS A 125 9.75 -13.57 -0.83
N ASN A 126 8.93 -12.83 -0.08
CA ASN A 126 7.60 -13.31 0.33
C ASN A 126 6.68 -12.18 0.86
N ASP A 127 5.38 -12.47 0.78
CA ASP A 127 4.21 -11.58 0.93
C ASP A 127 4.28 -10.56 2.08
N GLY A 128 3.88 -9.32 1.81
CA GLY A 128 3.54 -8.37 2.86
C GLY A 128 2.26 -8.78 3.61
N ILE A 129 2.23 -8.50 4.91
CA ILE A 129 1.05 -8.63 5.77
C ILE A 129 0.59 -7.25 6.24
N LEU A 130 -0.70 -7.12 6.52
CA LEU A 130 -1.20 -5.92 7.17
C LEU A 130 -0.81 -5.91 8.66
N TYR A 131 -0.68 -4.72 9.24
CA TYR A 131 -0.48 -4.60 10.68
C TYR A 131 -1.60 -5.30 11.49
N GLU A 132 -2.85 -5.28 11.01
CA GLU A 132 -3.94 -6.04 11.63
C GLU A 132 -3.66 -7.55 11.67
N ASP A 133 -3.06 -8.12 10.62
CA ASP A 133 -2.67 -9.54 10.58
C ASP A 133 -1.54 -9.82 11.59
N PHE A 134 -0.59 -8.88 11.72
CA PHE A 134 0.42 -8.93 12.77
C PHE A 134 -0.21 -8.93 14.16
N GLU A 135 -1.15 -8.02 14.44
CA GLU A 135 -1.85 -7.97 15.74
C GLU A 135 -2.61 -9.26 16.03
N ASN A 136 -3.20 -9.87 15.00
CA ASN A 136 -3.88 -11.16 15.14
C ASN A 136 -2.91 -12.31 15.44
N LEU A 137 -1.68 -12.25 14.95
CA LEU A 137 -0.60 -13.17 15.32
C LEU A 137 -0.10 -12.89 16.74
N GLU A 138 0.19 -11.63 17.06
CA GLU A 138 0.60 -11.16 18.39
C GLU A 138 -0.38 -11.63 19.48
N LYS A 139 -1.69 -11.51 19.26
CA LYS A 139 -2.71 -11.97 20.22
C LYS A 139 -2.63 -13.47 20.53
N LYS A 140 -2.04 -14.28 19.64
CA LYS A 140 -1.91 -15.73 19.79
C LYS A 140 -0.61 -16.15 20.45
N ILE A 141 0.51 -15.54 20.06
CA ILE A 141 1.85 -16.00 20.44
C ILE A 141 2.68 -14.97 21.22
N GLY A 142 2.18 -13.75 21.38
CA GLY A 142 2.91 -12.64 21.99
C GLY A 142 3.63 -11.78 20.96
N PHE A 143 3.88 -10.51 21.31
CA PHE A 143 4.49 -9.54 20.39
C PHE A 143 5.91 -9.95 19.99
N LYS A 144 6.71 -10.42 20.95
CA LYS A 144 8.12 -10.74 20.73
C LYS A 144 8.28 -11.90 19.76
N GLU A 145 7.52 -12.96 19.98
CA GLU A 145 7.48 -14.16 19.15
C GLU A 145 6.92 -13.84 17.76
N ALA A 146 5.79 -13.12 17.69
CA ALA A 146 5.20 -12.69 16.41
C ALA A 146 6.14 -11.82 15.59
N PHE A 147 6.87 -10.90 16.25
CA PHE A 147 7.83 -10.05 15.58
C PHE A 147 9.03 -10.84 15.07
N VAL A 148 9.62 -11.73 15.88
CA VAL A 148 10.76 -12.56 15.44
C VAL A 148 10.39 -13.51 14.30
N ASP A 149 9.18 -14.06 14.31
CA ASP A 149 8.68 -14.94 13.25
C ASP A 149 8.53 -14.22 11.90
N LEU A 150 8.37 -12.90 11.91
CA LEU A 150 8.07 -12.11 10.71
C LEU A 150 9.19 -11.18 10.26
N MET A 151 10.06 -10.73 11.19
CA MET A 151 11.04 -9.67 10.96
C MET A 151 12.06 -9.96 9.85
N PHE A 152 12.25 -11.23 9.47
CA PHE A 152 13.19 -11.62 8.42
C PHE A 152 12.53 -11.90 7.07
N SER A 153 11.23 -12.14 7.01
CA SER A 153 10.60 -12.73 5.82
C SER A 153 9.35 -12.02 5.32
N THR A 154 8.87 -11.01 6.02
CA THR A 154 7.53 -10.47 5.79
C THR A 154 7.47 -8.98 6.07
N LYS A 155 7.11 -8.20 5.04
CA LYS A 155 6.88 -6.76 5.16
C LYS A 155 5.59 -6.48 5.94
N ILE A 156 5.66 -5.70 7.01
CA ILE A 156 4.47 -5.22 7.75
C ILE A 156 4.00 -3.91 7.10
N ILE A 157 2.73 -3.87 6.70
CA ILE A 157 2.10 -2.72 6.03
C ILE A 157 1.19 -1.99 7.03
N PHE A 158 1.47 -0.71 7.26
CA PHE A 158 0.65 0.16 8.12
C PHE A 158 -0.33 0.96 7.27
N THR A 159 -1.59 1.02 7.70
CA THR A 159 -2.64 1.78 7.02
C THR A 159 -2.88 3.15 7.68
N SER A 160 -2.38 3.34 8.91
CA SER A 160 -2.47 4.63 9.61
C SER A 160 -1.22 4.97 10.42
N LYS A 161 -1.04 6.27 10.66
CA LYS A 161 -0.01 6.81 11.56
C LYS A 161 -0.08 6.19 12.96
N ASN A 162 -1.28 5.95 13.48
CA ASN A 162 -1.45 5.43 14.84
C ASN A 162 -0.96 3.99 14.98
N GLU A 163 -1.20 3.16 13.97
CA GLU A 163 -0.70 1.78 13.91
C GLU A 163 0.83 1.77 13.95
N PHE A 164 1.47 2.58 13.12
CA PHE A 164 2.93 2.70 13.12
C PHE A 164 3.47 3.14 14.49
N LEU A 165 2.92 4.23 15.05
CA LEU A 165 3.37 4.73 16.35
C LEU A 165 3.16 3.71 17.48
N PHE A 166 2.09 2.93 17.42
CA PHE A 166 1.82 1.87 18.39
C PHE A 166 2.81 0.71 18.23
N PHE A 167 3.06 0.27 17.00
CA PHE A 167 4.07 -0.73 16.69
C PHE A 167 5.46 -0.32 17.17
N MET A 168 5.89 0.92 16.91
CA MET A 168 7.17 1.47 17.40
C MET A 168 7.25 1.47 18.93
N LYS A 169 6.18 1.86 19.62
CA LYS A 169 6.13 1.79 21.10
C LYS A 169 6.27 0.35 21.59
N ASN A 170 5.66 -0.61 20.90
CA ASN A 170 5.78 -2.02 21.26
C ASN A 170 7.17 -2.59 20.99
N LEU A 171 7.83 -2.23 19.89
CA LEU A 171 9.23 -2.60 19.64
C LEU A 171 10.12 -2.16 20.81
N VAL A 172 10.02 -0.88 21.19
CA VAL A 172 10.82 -0.33 22.29
C VAL A 172 10.48 -1.01 23.62
N LYS A 173 9.19 -1.20 23.92
CA LYS A 173 8.72 -1.87 25.14
C LYS A 173 9.28 -3.29 25.29
N HIS A 174 9.46 -4.01 24.18
CA HIS A 174 9.93 -5.40 24.18
C HIS A 174 11.43 -5.55 23.91
N GLY A 175 12.20 -4.45 23.97
CA GLY A 175 13.67 -4.47 23.87
C GLY A 175 14.22 -4.41 22.44
N PHE A 176 13.37 -4.17 21.43
CA PHE A 176 13.77 -4.00 20.03
C PHE A 176 14.04 -2.54 19.69
N LYS A 177 14.71 -1.82 20.60
CA LYS A 177 14.97 -0.39 20.50
C LYS A 177 15.77 -0.03 19.24
N ASP A 178 16.85 -0.77 18.97
CA ASP A 178 17.73 -0.49 17.84
C ASP A 178 17.00 -0.69 16.50
N ILE A 179 16.10 -1.66 16.45
CA ILE A 179 15.23 -1.88 15.30
C ILE A 179 14.25 -0.71 15.14
N ALA A 180 13.61 -0.26 16.23
CA ALA A 180 12.73 0.90 16.17
C ALA A 180 13.47 2.17 15.69
N LEU A 181 14.72 2.38 16.13
CA LEU A 181 15.56 3.47 15.66
C LEU A 181 15.87 3.36 14.17
N HIS A 182 16.21 2.17 13.68
CA HIS A 182 16.45 1.93 12.26
C HIS A 182 15.21 2.26 11.42
N TYR A 183 14.02 1.85 11.89
CA TYR A 183 12.74 2.25 11.32
C TYR A 183 12.61 3.77 11.22
N PHE A 184 12.84 4.52 12.32
CA PHE A 184 12.81 5.99 12.30
C PHE A 184 13.84 6.63 11.36
N GLU A 185 15.06 6.12 11.31
CA GLU A 185 16.13 6.66 10.45
C GLU A 185 15.81 6.51 8.97
N SER A 186 15.13 5.42 8.59
CA SER A 186 14.71 5.20 7.20
C SER A 186 13.68 6.20 6.69
N ILE A 187 12.83 6.67 7.59
CA ILE A 187 11.76 7.64 7.32
C ILE A 187 12.35 9.00 6.95
N GLY A 188 13.65 9.20 7.21
CA GLY A 188 14.42 10.33 6.73
C GLY A 188 13.89 11.66 7.25
N ASN A 189 14.08 12.73 6.47
CA ASN A 189 13.72 14.08 6.89
C ASN A 189 12.21 14.29 7.16
N ASN A 190 11.35 13.36 6.73
CA ASN A 190 9.91 13.41 6.97
C ASN A 190 9.55 13.23 8.46
N LEU A 191 10.46 12.62 9.24
CA LEU A 191 10.33 12.52 10.70
C LEU A 191 10.13 13.87 11.38
N PHE A 192 10.79 14.91 10.85
CA PHE A 192 10.88 16.23 11.50
C PHE A 192 9.64 17.10 11.23
N PHE A 193 8.82 16.75 10.24
CA PHE A 193 7.59 17.47 9.95
C PHE A 193 6.43 17.00 10.83
N ASP A 194 6.46 15.77 11.33
CA ASP A 194 5.43 15.23 12.23
C ASP A 194 5.85 15.25 13.71
N LYS A 195 5.13 16.06 14.50
CA LYS A 195 5.39 16.27 15.93
C LYS A 195 5.31 15.00 16.78
N ASP A 196 4.46 14.03 16.42
CA ASP A 196 4.30 12.80 17.22
C ASP A 196 5.45 11.82 16.98
N PHE A 197 5.94 11.75 15.73
CA PHE A 197 7.13 10.98 15.40
C PHE A 197 8.37 11.57 16.06
N ALA A 198 8.56 12.88 15.94
CA ALA A 198 9.68 13.57 16.58
C ALA A 198 9.69 13.35 18.11
N LYS A 199 8.53 13.44 18.77
CA LYS A 199 8.42 13.16 20.21
C LYS A 199 8.76 11.71 20.57
N LEU A 200 8.25 10.74 19.81
CA LEU A 200 8.50 9.33 20.07
C LEU A 200 9.98 9.01 19.84
N TYR A 201 10.57 9.49 18.75
CA TYR A 201 12.00 9.34 18.45
C TYR A 201 12.88 9.89 19.56
N GLN A 202 12.62 11.12 20.03
CA GLN A 202 13.34 11.73 21.16
C GLN A 202 13.22 10.90 22.44
N LYS A 203 12.03 10.37 22.74
CA LYS A 203 11.79 9.52 23.91
C LYS A 203 12.58 8.21 23.86
N ILE A 204 12.78 7.66 22.68
CA ILE A 204 13.56 6.43 22.46
C ILE A 204 15.05 6.72 22.68
N LEU A 205 15.56 7.83 22.15
CA LEU A 205 16.95 8.23 22.35
C LEU A 205 17.28 8.47 23.84
N GLN A 206 16.34 9.02 24.61
CA GLN A 206 16.56 9.40 26.02
C GLN A 206 16.44 8.24 27.03
N ASN A 207 15.86 7.10 26.67
CA ASN A 207 15.76 5.93 27.56
C ASN A 207 16.71 4.81 27.06
N PRO A 208 17.92 4.67 27.62
CA PRO A 208 18.85 3.59 27.28
C PRO A 208 18.28 2.21 27.55
#